data_AF-A0A522PRW3-F1
#
_entry.id   AF-A0A522PRW3-F1
#
_cell.length_a   1.000
_cell.length_b   1.000
_cell.length_c   1.000
_cell.angle_alpha   90.00
_cell.angle_beta   90.00
_cell.angle_gamma   90.00
#
_symmetry.space_group_name_H-M   'P 1'
#
loop_
_entity.id
_entity.type
_entity.pdbx_description
1 polymer ?
#
loop_
_entity_poly.entity_id
_entity_poly.type
_entity_poly.pdbx_seq_one_letter_code
_entity_poly.pdbx_strand_id
1 'polypeptide(L)'
;MTCLDCGNQIEEGRKDRPPIDAKFCLRCRSERRRRTRLKYVWLPQHDAYMRAHYHGGLHQRGRVIKELVRQTGFPRWYIKRQAQRLGLTMHPDRRPWFQVELEVLDRLLVKVSAGTIAKRLKRTETSVVMKIKSLGHTRRVREGYTMRDLELCLGEDHHKIQKWIANCWLRDRLQGTDRHNGNGHDIHRFCEKDIVQFIKCHPQEINLGKVDQVWWLDLFVLKGTTMDWSRH
;
A
#
# COMPACT_ATOMS: atom_id res chain seq x y z
N MET A 1 -35.56 -23.96 16.50
CA MET A 1 -34.49 -24.34 17.46
C MET A 1 -34.44 -23.37 18.62
N THR A 2 -34.20 -23.84 19.84
CA THR A 2 -34.12 -23.01 21.06
C THR A 2 -32.67 -22.81 21.51
N CYS A 3 -32.39 -21.65 22.11
CA CYS A 3 -31.08 -21.33 22.66
C CYS A 3 -30.77 -22.19 23.89
N LEU A 4 -29.63 -22.87 23.92
CA LEU A 4 -29.20 -23.70 25.06
C LEU A 4 -28.92 -22.89 26.34
N ASP A 5 -28.71 -21.57 26.24
CA ASP A 5 -28.34 -20.70 27.38
C ASP A 5 -29.56 -20.01 28.01
N CYS A 6 -30.52 -19.59 27.20
CA CYS A 6 -31.62 -18.72 27.64
C CYS A 6 -33.01 -19.18 27.21
N GLY A 7 -33.13 -20.35 26.55
CA GLY A 7 -34.41 -20.92 26.11
C GLY A 7 -35.10 -20.20 24.95
N ASN A 8 -34.73 -18.95 24.62
CA ASN A 8 -35.35 -18.18 23.53
C ASN A 8 -35.25 -18.89 22.17
N GLN A 9 -36.26 -18.67 21.32
CA GLN A 9 -36.21 -19.10 19.93
C GLN A 9 -35.01 -18.42 19.22
N ILE A 10 -34.26 -19.24 18.49
CA ILE A 10 -33.17 -18.77 17.66
C ILE A 10 -33.79 -18.26 16.36
N GLU A 11 -33.53 -17.00 16.00
CA GLU A 11 -34.06 -16.36 14.79
C GLU A 11 -33.89 -17.28 13.57
N GLU A 12 -34.98 -17.47 12.81
CA GLU A 12 -34.94 -18.13 11.51
C GLU A 12 -34.04 -17.33 10.56
N GLY A 13 -33.31 -18.03 9.71
CA GLY A 13 -32.35 -17.42 8.79
C GLY A 13 -32.97 -16.24 8.03
N ARG A 14 -32.16 -15.20 7.75
CA ARG A 14 -32.60 -14.09 6.89
C ARG A 14 -33.05 -14.67 5.54
N LYS A 15 -34.25 -14.26 5.10
CA LYS A 15 -35.06 -14.55 3.88
C LYS A 15 -34.51 -15.45 2.74
N ASP A 16 -33.20 -15.54 2.51
CA ASP A 16 -32.59 -16.29 1.40
C ASP A 16 -31.53 -17.32 1.86
N ARG A 17 -31.42 -17.60 3.17
CA ARG A 17 -30.47 -18.60 3.70
C ARG A 17 -31.17 -19.60 4.61
N PRO A 18 -30.91 -20.91 4.44
CA PRO A 18 -31.46 -21.92 5.35
C PRO A 18 -31.02 -21.61 6.79
N PRO A 19 -31.83 -21.96 7.80
CA PRO A 19 -31.47 -21.76 9.19
C PRO A 19 -30.13 -22.43 9.47
N ILE A 20 -29.14 -21.65 9.91
CA ILE A 20 -27.89 -22.23 10.40
C ILE A 20 -28.23 -22.92 11.72
N ASP A 21 -27.87 -24.20 11.87
CA ASP A 21 -27.92 -24.94 13.15
C ASP A 21 -27.07 -24.23 14.21
N ALA A 22 -27.65 -23.23 14.86
CA ALA A 22 -27.02 -22.44 15.88
C ALA A 22 -27.41 -22.99 17.25
N LYS A 23 -26.43 -23.18 18.13
CA LYS A 23 -26.64 -23.64 19.51
C LYS A 23 -27.13 -22.52 20.45
N PHE A 24 -26.94 -21.25 20.06
CA PHE A 24 -27.20 -20.08 20.89
C PHE A 24 -27.83 -18.94 20.07
N CYS A 25 -28.74 -18.16 20.67
CA CYS A 25 -29.29 -16.95 20.06
C CYS A 25 -28.23 -15.85 19.89
N LEU A 26 -28.52 -14.83 19.08
CA LEU A 26 -27.59 -13.72 18.80
C LEU A 26 -27.11 -12.99 20.06
N ARG A 27 -27.99 -12.81 21.05
CA ARG A 27 -27.66 -12.20 22.34
C ARG A 27 -26.66 -13.05 23.13
N CYS A 28 -26.99 -14.30 23.42
CA CYS A 28 -26.13 -15.20 24.19
C CYS A 28 -24.80 -15.48 23.46
N ARG A 29 -24.82 -15.59 22.14
CA ARG A 29 -23.60 -15.70 21.33
C ARG A 29 -22.70 -14.47 21.46
N SER A 30 -23.29 -13.27 21.46
CA SER A 30 -22.56 -12.01 21.62
C SER A 30 -22.04 -11.85 23.05
N GLU A 31 -22.83 -12.19 24.07
CA GLU A 31 -22.39 -12.19 25.47
C GLU A 31 -21.25 -13.17 25.70
N ARG A 32 -21.32 -14.40 25.18
CA ARG A 32 -20.21 -15.36 25.28
C ARG A 32 -18.95 -14.85 24.58
N ARG A 33 -19.07 -14.23 23.40
CA ARG A 33 -17.94 -13.56 22.74
C ARG A 33 -17.34 -12.42 23.59
N ARG A 34 -18.16 -11.69 24.34
CA ARG A 34 -17.73 -10.62 25.26
C ARG A 34 -17.10 -11.16 26.55
N ARG A 35 -17.57 -12.32 27.04
CA ARG A 35 -17.06 -13.01 28.25
C ARG A 35 -15.77 -13.78 28.02
N THR A 36 -15.35 -14.00 26.77
CA THR A 36 -14.05 -14.59 26.47
C THR A 36 -12.96 -13.78 27.17
N ARG A 37 -12.14 -14.44 28.00
CA ARG A 37 -11.01 -13.80 28.70
C ARG A 37 -10.20 -12.95 27.72
N LEU A 38 -9.95 -11.69 28.08
CA LEU A 38 -9.09 -10.82 27.30
C LEU A 38 -7.73 -11.51 27.15
N LYS A 39 -7.32 -11.77 25.91
CA LYS A 39 -6.07 -12.47 25.58
C LYS A 39 -4.84 -11.81 26.21
N TYR A 40 -4.91 -10.50 26.48
CA TYR A 40 -3.82 -9.70 27.02
C TYR A 40 -4.34 -8.83 28.16
N VAL A 41 -3.79 -9.00 29.37
CA VAL A 41 -4.15 -8.20 30.55
C VAL A 41 -3.21 -7.00 30.64
N TRP A 42 -3.70 -5.82 30.34
CA TRP A 42 -2.90 -4.59 30.38
C TRP A 42 -2.98 -3.94 31.76
N LEU A 43 -1.85 -3.84 32.45
CA LEU A 43 -1.76 -3.30 33.81
C LEU A 43 -1.52 -1.77 33.81
N PRO A 44 -2.00 -1.03 34.83
CA PRO A 44 -1.79 0.42 34.95
C PRO A 44 -0.31 0.86 34.96
N GLN A 45 0.59 0.02 35.47
CA GLN A 45 2.03 0.29 35.45
C GLN A 45 2.60 0.40 34.01
N HIS A 46 2.03 -0.35 33.05
CA HIS A 46 2.43 -0.27 31.65
C HIS A 46 1.96 1.04 31.00
N ASP A 47 0.79 1.53 31.39
CA ASP A 47 0.30 2.87 30.98
C ASP A 47 1.23 3.97 31.52
N ALA A 48 1.59 3.91 32.80
CA ALA A 48 2.47 4.88 33.42
C ALA A 48 3.85 4.91 32.73
N TYR A 49 4.44 3.74 32.51
CA TYR A 49 5.70 3.59 31.77
C TYR A 49 5.59 4.16 30.36
N MET A 50 4.50 3.85 29.65
CA MET A 50 4.30 4.34 28.30
C MET A 50 4.14 5.86 28.26
N ARG A 51 3.35 6.47 29.15
CA ARG A 51 3.23 7.94 29.21
C ARG A 51 4.57 8.61 29.53
N ALA A 52 5.35 8.02 30.44
CA ALA A 52 6.64 8.58 30.84
C ALA A 52 7.69 8.52 29.73
N HIS A 53 7.74 7.44 28.95
CA HIS A 53 8.87 7.18 28.04
C HIS A 53 8.53 7.22 26.55
N TYR A 54 7.25 7.12 26.17
CA TYR A 54 6.79 7.11 24.78
C TYR A 54 6.67 8.53 24.22
N HIS A 55 7.78 9.26 24.20
CA HIS A 55 7.90 10.59 23.62
C HIS A 55 9.11 10.66 22.68
N GLY A 56 9.26 11.77 21.96
CA GLY A 56 10.37 11.98 21.02
C GLY A 56 10.24 11.21 19.71
N GLY A 57 11.38 10.99 19.05
CA GLY A 57 11.48 10.41 17.71
C GLY A 57 11.26 8.88 17.63
N LEU A 58 11.31 8.35 16.41
CA LEU A 58 11.03 6.94 16.11
C LEU A 58 11.92 5.96 16.89
N HIS A 59 13.21 6.28 17.09
CA HIS A 59 14.14 5.45 17.84
C HIS A 59 13.72 5.27 19.30
N GLN A 60 13.37 6.36 20.00
CA GLN A 60 12.95 6.32 21.40
C GLN A 60 11.67 5.49 21.57
N ARG A 61 10.66 5.75 20.73
CA ARG A 61 9.40 4.97 20.72
C ARG A 61 9.65 3.50 20.42
N GLY A 62 10.58 3.21 19.51
CA GLY A 62 11.03 1.86 19.20
C GLY A 62 11.61 1.12 20.41
N ARG A 63 12.45 1.80 21.20
CA ARG A 63 13.01 1.28 22.46
C ARG A 63 11.93 0.97 23.49
N VAL A 64 11.00 1.89 23.72
CA VAL A 64 9.87 1.69 24.66
C VAL A 64 9.02 0.48 24.28
N ILE A 65 8.72 0.31 22.99
CA ILE A 65 7.98 -0.87 22.52
C ILE A 65 8.79 -2.14 22.79
N LYS A 66 10.10 -2.14 22.50
CA LYS A 66 10.96 -3.31 22.73
C LYS A 66 11.00 -3.71 24.21
N GLU A 67 11.09 -2.73 25.10
CA GLU A 67 11.10 -2.98 26.55
C GLU A 67 9.74 -3.51 27.04
N LEU A 68 8.63 -2.93 26.60
CA LEU A 68 7.30 -3.44 26.95
C LEU A 68 7.04 -4.85 26.41
N VAL A 69 7.57 -5.19 25.22
CA VAL A 69 7.53 -6.58 24.73
C VAL A 69 8.28 -7.50 25.68
N ARG A 70 9.47 -7.10 26.16
CA ARG A 70 10.28 -7.91 27.08
C ARG A 70 9.60 -8.11 28.43
N GLN A 71 8.97 -7.06 28.96
CA GLN A 71 8.31 -7.10 30.26
C GLN A 71 6.97 -7.87 30.26
N THR A 72 6.21 -7.79 29.16
CA THR A 72 4.83 -8.32 29.13
C THR A 72 4.66 -9.57 28.28
N GLY A 73 5.61 -9.87 27.38
CA GLY A 73 5.44 -10.89 26.33
C GLY A 73 4.38 -10.53 25.27
N PHE A 74 3.81 -9.32 25.31
CA PHE A 74 2.75 -8.93 24.37
C PHE A 74 3.32 -8.64 22.98
N PRO A 75 2.56 -8.97 21.91
CA PRO A 75 3.00 -8.67 20.56
C PRO A 75 3.05 -7.16 20.31
N ARG A 76 4.01 -6.73 19.48
CA ARG A 76 4.28 -5.31 19.17
C ARG A 76 3.03 -4.54 18.73
N TRP A 77 2.14 -5.16 17.95
CA TRP A 77 0.90 -4.51 17.48
C TRP A 77 -0.04 -4.14 18.63
N TYR A 78 -0.10 -4.98 19.68
CA TYR A 78 -0.97 -4.75 20.82
C TYR A 78 -0.47 -3.57 21.66
N ILE A 79 0.84 -3.50 21.91
CA ILE A 79 1.49 -2.38 22.60
C ILE A 79 1.29 -1.08 21.83
N LYS A 80 1.47 -1.09 20.49
CA LYS A 80 1.18 0.08 19.64
C LYS A 80 -0.27 0.54 19.73
N ARG A 81 -1.21 -0.40 19.81
CA ARG A 81 -2.63 -0.10 20.00
C ARG A 81 -2.91 0.57 21.34
N GLN A 82 -2.21 0.19 22.41
CA GLN A 82 -2.34 0.88 23.70
C GLN A 82 -1.75 2.30 23.64
N ALA A 83 -0.60 2.48 22.99
CA ALA A 83 -0.05 3.83 22.75
C ALA A 83 -1.04 4.74 22.01
N GLN A 84 -1.73 4.19 21.01
CA GLN A 84 -2.78 4.91 20.29
C GLN A 84 -3.98 5.24 21.19
N ARG A 85 -4.43 4.28 22.02
CA ARG A 85 -5.53 4.49 22.97
C ARG A 85 -5.21 5.58 24.00
N LEU A 86 -3.94 5.69 24.39
CA LEU A 86 -3.44 6.73 25.28
C LEU A 86 -3.21 8.09 24.60
N GLY A 87 -3.42 8.19 23.28
CA GLY A 87 -3.17 9.42 22.53
C GLY A 87 -1.70 9.77 22.35
N LEU A 88 -0.78 8.82 22.58
CA LEU A 88 0.67 9.04 22.53
C LEU A 88 1.25 8.88 21.11
N THR A 89 0.45 8.37 20.18
CA THR A 89 0.85 8.26 18.77
C THR A 89 0.76 9.60 18.07
N MET A 90 1.76 9.94 17.27
CA MET A 90 1.62 11.04 16.31
C MET A 90 0.48 10.70 15.35
N HIS A 91 -0.52 11.56 15.30
CA HIS A 91 -1.50 11.51 14.23
C HIS A 91 -0.81 11.95 12.94
N PRO A 92 -0.99 11.22 11.82
CA PRO A 92 -0.56 11.73 10.53
C PRO A 92 -1.21 13.09 10.33
N ASP A 93 -0.46 14.04 9.78
CA ASP A 93 -1.00 15.35 9.44
C ASP A 93 -2.22 15.15 8.53
N ARG A 94 -3.41 15.44 9.08
CA ARG A 94 -4.70 15.30 8.40
C ARG A 94 -5.04 16.56 7.60
N ARG A 95 -4.06 17.42 7.31
CA ARG A 95 -4.26 18.64 6.52
C ARG A 95 -5.10 18.33 5.26
N PRO A 96 -6.32 18.89 5.14
CA PRO A 96 -7.21 18.60 4.03
C PRO A 96 -6.58 19.10 2.72
N TRP A 97 -6.82 18.39 1.61
CA TRP A 97 -6.34 18.84 0.30
C TRP A 97 -7.22 19.95 -0.22
N PHE A 98 -6.64 21.12 -0.48
CA PHE A 98 -7.37 22.25 -1.05
C PHE A 98 -7.37 22.19 -2.58
N GLN A 99 -8.38 22.77 -3.21
CA GLN A 99 -8.52 22.79 -4.67
C GLN A 99 -7.28 23.38 -5.37
N VAL A 100 -6.70 24.46 -4.81
CA VAL A 100 -5.46 25.08 -5.30
C VAL A 100 -4.28 24.09 -5.27
N GLU A 101 -4.18 23.26 -4.23
CA GLU A 101 -3.13 22.24 -4.15
C GLU A 101 -3.35 21.12 -5.18
N LEU A 102 -4.60 20.79 -5.49
CA LEU A 102 -4.96 19.79 -6.50
C LEU A 102 -4.62 20.27 -7.92
N GLU A 103 -4.90 21.54 -8.23
CA GLU A 103 -4.53 22.14 -9.52
C GLU A 103 -3.02 22.25 -9.69
N VAL A 104 -2.28 22.56 -8.62
CA VAL A 104 -0.82 22.54 -8.64
C VAL A 104 -0.30 21.11 -8.78
N LEU A 105 -0.92 20.14 -8.10
CA LEU A 105 -0.58 18.73 -8.21
C LEU A 105 -0.75 18.26 -9.66
N ASP A 106 -1.90 18.50 -10.30
CA ASP A 106 -2.19 18.08 -11.66
C ASP A 106 -1.24 18.71 -12.69
N ARG A 107 -0.99 20.01 -12.60
CA ARG A 107 -0.02 20.71 -13.46
C ARG A 107 1.41 20.18 -13.34
N LEU A 108 1.79 19.73 -12.14
CA LEU A 108 3.14 19.30 -11.83
C LEU A 108 3.36 17.80 -11.99
N LEU A 109 2.30 16.99 -11.91
CA LEU A 109 2.34 15.54 -12.01
C LEU A 109 3.08 15.05 -13.24
N VAL A 110 2.93 15.74 -14.38
CA VAL A 110 3.57 15.39 -15.66
C VAL A 110 5.05 15.83 -15.71
N LYS A 111 5.44 16.84 -14.91
CA LYS A 111 6.70 17.59 -15.09
C LYS A 111 7.74 17.34 -13.99
N VAL A 112 7.35 16.93 -12.80
CA VAL A 112 8.25 16.82 -11.64
C VAL A 112 7.95 15.59 -10.78
N SER A 113 8.95 15.10 -10.04
CA SER A 113 8.82 13.94 -9.14
C SER A 113 7.93 14.22 -7.93
N ALA A 114 7.41 13.17 -7.29
CA ALA A 114 6.56 13.31 -6.11
C ALA A 114 7.28 14.02 -4.96
N GLY A 115 8.57 13.74 -4.76
CA GLY A 115 9.40 14.46 -3.79
C GLY A 115 9.54 15.96 -4.05
N THR A 116 9.65 16.39 -5.32
CA THR A 116 9.70 17.83 -5.66
C THR A 116 8.34 18.50 -5.48
N ILE A 117 7.25 17.80 -5.82
CA ILE A 117 5.88 18.28 -5.57
C ILE A 117 5.64 18.45 -4.07
N ALA A 118 6.08 17.48 -3.26
CA ALA A 118 5.97 17.53 -1.81
C ALA A 118 6.64 18.76 -1.21
N LYS A 119 7.87 19.07 -1.65
CA LYS A 119 8.60 20.29 -1.26
C LYS A 119 7.83 21.57 -1.63
N ARG A 120 7.26 21.63 -2.84
CA ARG A 120 6.49 22.81 -3.31
C ARG A 120 5.17 23.00 -2.57
N LEU A 121 4.45 21.91 -2.29
CA LEU A 121 3.17 21.94 -1.55
C LEU A 121 3.36 22.02 -0.03
N LYS A 122 4.61 21.97 0.46
CA LYS A 122 4.95 21.86 1.88
C LYS A 122 4.19 20.71 2.55
N ARG A 123 4.15 19.55 1.87
CA ARG A 123 3.52 18.30 2.33
C ARG A 123 4.56 17.18 2.38
N THR A 124 4.23 16.10 3.07
CA THR A 124 5.06 14.89 3.04
C THR A 124 4.93 14.20 1.67
N GLU A 125 6.02 13.61 1.20
CA GLU A 125 6.05 12.85 -0.05
C GLU A 125 5.01 11.71 -0.05
N THR A 126 4.88 11.00 1.07
CA THR A 126 3.84 9.98 1.25
C THR A 126 2.42 10.54 1.07
N SER A 127 2.12 11.74 1.60
CA SER A 127 0.80 12.37 1.43
C SER A 127 0.50 12.66 -0.04
N VAL A 128 1.49 13.17 -0.77
CA VAL A 128 1.40 13.42 -2.21
C VAL A 128 1.18 12.12 -2.98
N VAL A 129 2.01 11.09 -2.76
CA VAL A 129 1.89 9.78 -3.42
C VAL A 129 0.51 9.15 -3.16
N MET A 130 0.03 9.19 -1.91
CA MET A 130 -1.29 8.65 -1.57
C MET A 130 -2.41 9.43 -2.25
N LYS A 131 -2.27 10.76 -2.37
CA LYS A 131 -3.27 11.58 -3.07
C LYS A 131 -3.29 11.27 -4.56
N ILE A 132 -2.14 11.18 -5.21
CA ILE A 132 -2.00 10.80 -6.62
C ILE A 132 -2.70 9.45 -6.87
N LYS A 133 -2.43 8.45 -6.02
CA LYS A 133 -3.11 7.15 -6.08
C LYS A 133 -4.62 7.27 -5.93
N SER A 134 -5.11 8.08 -4.97
CA SER A 134 -6.55 8.26 -4.75
C SER A 134 -7.27 8.96 -5.89
N LEU A 135 -6.56 9.81 -6.65
CA LEU A 135 -7.10 10.50 -7.82
C LEU A 135 -7.10 9.61 -9.08
N GLY A 136 -6.62 8.36 -8.98
CA GLY A 136 -6.55 7.46 -10.12
C GLY A 136 -5.53 7.88 -11.18
N HIS A 137 -4.62 8.81 -10.85
CA HIS A 137 -3.49 9.12 -11.73
C HIS A 137 -2.51 7.94 -11.68
N THR A 138 -2.72 6.99 -12.58
CA THR A 138 -1.86 5.83 -12.76
C THR A 138 -0.51 6.31 -13.30
N ARG A 139 0.57 6.01 -12.56
CA ARG A 139 1.92 5.77 -13.09
C ARG A 139 2.68 6.90 -13.81
N ARG A 140 2.13 8.11 -13.97
CA ARG A 140 2.82 9.26 -14.61
C ARG A 140 3.95 9.87 -13.77
N VAL A 141 4.65 9.07 -12.96
CA VAL A 141 5.73 9.58 -12.11
C VAL A 141 7.04 9.48 -12.87
N ARG A 142 7.75 10.61 -13.02
CA ARG A 142 9.11 10.70 -13.62
C ARG A 142 10.16 9.78 -12.97
N GLU A 143 9.86 9.18 -11.82
CA GLU A 143 10.74 8.23 -11.12
C GLU A 143 10.79 6.85 -11.81
N GLY A 144 10.02 6.64 -12.88
CA GLY A 144 10.03 5.43 -13.68
C GLY A 144 9.01 4.39 -13.22
N TYR A 145 8.74 3.45 -14.12
CA TYR A 145 7.83 2.34 -13.92
C TYR A 145 8.46 1.33 -12.96
N THR A 146 7.68 0.82 -12.02
CA THR A 146 8.07 -0.39 -11.28
C THR A 146 7.80 -1.63 -12.11
N MET A 147 8.32 -2.79 -11.69
CA MET A 147 7.99 -4.06 -12.34
C MET A 147 6.48 -4.33 -12.33
N ARG A 148 5.80 -4.03 -11.21
CA ARG A 148 4.34 -4.15 -11.12
C ARG A 148 3.60 -3.22 -12.09
N ASP A 149 4.15 -2.03 -12.33
CA ASP A 149 3.58 -1.11 -13.30
C ASP A 149 3.69 -1.66 -14.72
N LEU A 150 4.83 -2.27 -15.07
CA LEU A 150 5.01 -2.93 -16.36
C LEU A 150 4.11 -4.15 -16.54
N GLU A 151 3.91 -4.97 -15.50
CA GLU A 151 2.96 -6.08 -15.58
C GLU A 151 1.55 -5.59 -15.95
N LEU A 152 1.13 -4.49 -15.31
CA LEU A 152 -0.21 -3.93 -15.52
C LEU A 152 -0.33 -3.18 -16.85
N CYS A 153 0.73 -2.53 -17.31
CA CYS A 153 0.73 -1.78 -18.58
C CYS A 153 0.90 -2.70 -19.80
N LEU A 154 1.78 -3.69 -19.72
CA LEU A 154 2.04 -4.62 -20.82
C LEU A 154 1.10 -5.84 -20.79
N GLY A 155 0.45 -6.10 -19.66
CA GLY A 155 -0.38 -7.30 -19.45
C GLY A 155 0.45 -8.59 -19.41
N GLU A 156 1.73 -8.49 -19.04
CA GLU A 156 2.69 -9.59 -19.01
C GLU A 156 3.11 -9.91 -17.58
N ASP A 157 3.57 -11.14 -17.36
CA ASP A 157 3.97 -11.61 -16.03
C ASP A 157 5.39 -11.14 -15.64
N HIS A 158 5.63 -10.86 -14.35
CA HIS A 158 6.95 -10.44 -13.87
C HIS A 158 8.08 -11.41 -14.21
N HIS A 159 7.85 -12.72 -14.34
CA HIS A 159 8.89 -13.66 -14.78
C HIS A 159 9.33 -13.39 -16.22
N LYS A 160 8.38 -13.01 -17.09
CA LYS A 160 8.69 -12.63 -18.48
C LYS A 160 9.47 -11.31 -18.52
N ILE A 161 9.08 -10.35 -17.70
CA ILE A 161 9.78 -9.06 -17.58
C ILE A 161 11.20 -9.27 -17.02
N GLN A 162 11.37 -10.13 -16.00
CA GLN A 162 12.68 -10.52 -15.47
C GLN A 162 13.57 -11.15 -16.54
N LYS A 163 13.00 -11.99 -17.41
CA LYS A 163 13.74 -12.56 -18.55
C LYS A 163 14.25 -11.49 -19.50
N TRP A 164 13.46 -10.45 -19.79
CA TRP A 164 13.91 -9.33 -20.62
C TRP A 164 15.05 -8.53 -19.99
N ILE A 165 15.07 -8.41 -18.65
CA ILE A 165 16.17 -7.78 -17.91
C ILE A 165 17.42 -8.67 -17.95
N ALA A 166 17.26 -9.97 -17.68
CA ALA A 166 18.36 -10.95 -17.72
C ALA A 166 19.01 -11.04 -19.11
N ASN A 167 18.22 -10.86 -20.17
CA ASN A 167 18.70 -10.81 -21.55
C ASN A 167 19.27 -9.43 -21.95
N CYS A 168 19.31 -8.46 -21.02
CA CYS A 168 19.73 -7.08 -21.26
C CYS A 168 18.90 -6.31 -22.32
N TRP A 169 17.69 -6.79 -22.63
CA TRP A 169 16.78 -6.13 -23.59
C TRP A 169 16.06 -4.94 -22.96
N LEU A 170 15.65 -5.10 -21.70
CA LEU A 170 15.00 -4.04 -20.93
C LEU A 170 15.95 -3.56 -19.84
N ARG A 171 16.43 -2.32 -19.98
CA ARG A 171 17.35 -1.70 -19.00
C ARG A 171 16.57 -1.17 -17.81
N ASP A 172 17.02 -1.53 -16.62
CA ASP A 172 16.51 -1.02 -15.37
C ASP A 172 17.55 -0.14 -14.67
N ARG A 173 17.08 0.68 -13.73
CA ARG A 173 17.93 1.31 -12.72
C ARG A 173 17.63 0.62 -11.40
N LEU A 174 18.57 -0.19 -10.92
CA LEU A 174 18.51 -0.78 -9.59
C LEU A 174 18.56 0.35 -8.56
N GLN A 175 17.48 0.55 -7.83
CA GLN A 175 17.49 1.39 -6.64
C GLN A 175 17.83 0.48 -5.46
N GLY A 176 19.11 0.45 -5.06
CA GLY A 176 19.53 -0.20 -3.83
C GLY A 176 18.74 0.41 -2.67
N THR A 177 17.96 -0.41 -1.98
CA THR A 177 17.33 0.03 -0.73
C THR A 177 17.96 -0.76 0.41
N ASP A 178 18.40 -0.07 1.46
CA ASP A 178 18.83 -0.66 2.76
C ASP A 178 17.65 -1.31 3.52
N ARG A 179 16.70 -1.93 2.81
CA ARG A 179 15.55 -2.60 3.41
C ARG A 179 15.94 -4.04 3.70
N HIS A 180 16.17 -4.31 4.99
CA HIS A 180 16.37 -5.66 5.52
C HIS A 180 15.29 -6.67 5.05
N ASN A 181 15.75 -7.64 4.26
CA ASN A 181 15.43 -9.08 4.25
C ASN A 181 14.07 -9.51 4.81
N GLY A 182 13.01 -9.29 4.02
CA GLY A 182 11.73 -9.96 4.21
C GLY A 182 10.94 -10.09 2.90
N ASN A 183 10.97 -9.03 2.07
CA ASN A 183 10.36 -9.00 0.73
C ASN A 183 11.37 -8.47 -0.32
N GLY A 184 12.61 -8.96 -0.24
CA GLY A 184 13.78 -8.45 -0.97
C GLY A 184 13.75 -8.72 -2.46
N HIS A 185 12.98 -7.94 -3.20
CA HIS A 185 13.21 -7.73 -4.62
C HIS A 185 13.73 -6.31 -4.81
N ASP A 186 14.86 -6.19 -5.50
CA ASP A 186 15.40 -4.91 -5.91
C ASP A 186 14.31 -4.08 -6.59
N ILE A 187 14.22 -2.81 -6.23
CA ILE A 187 13.19 -1.93 -6.78
C ILE A 187 13.66 -1.52 -8.16
N HIS A 188 13.40 -2.36 -9.16
CA HIS A 188 13.62 -2.04 -10.56
C HIS A 188 12.81 -0.79 -10.92
N ARG A 189 13.50 0.21 -11.47
CA ARG A 189 12.88 1.39 -12.06
C ARG A 189 13.20 1.48 -13.54
N PHE A 190 12.17 1.40 -14.37
CA PHE A 190 12.28 1.48 -15.82
C PHE A 190 11.89 2.87 -16.29
N CYS A 191 12.77 3.51 -17.07
CA CYS A 191 12.41 4.78 -17.69
C CYS A 191 11.63 4.53 -18.98
N GLU A 192 10.71 5.44 -19.31
CA GLU A 192 9.93 5.38 -20.56
C GLU A 192 10.81 5.21 -21.79
N LYS A 193 11.93 5.92 -21.88
CA LYS A 193 12.87 5.81 -22.99
C LYS A 193 13.38 4.37 -23.19
N ASP A 194 13.63 3.66 -22.10
CA ASP A 194 14.21 2.31 -22.12
C ASP A 194 13.10 1.29 -22.47
N ILE A 195 11.87 1.54 -22.01
CA ILE A 195 10.68 0.77 -22.38
C ILE A 195 10.36 0.94 -23.87
N VAL A 196 10.36 2.18 -24.38
CA VAL A 196 10.13 2.47 -25.81
C VAL A 196 11.22 1.85 -26.67
N GLN A 197 12.48 1.95 -26.25
CA GLN A 197 13.59 1.32 -26.98
C GLN A 197 13.44 -0.20 -27.01
N PHE A 198 13.08 -0.82 -25.89
CA PHE A 198 12.80 -2.25 -25.81
C PHE A 198 11.68 -2.66 -26.76
N ILE A 199 10.53 -1.96 -26.75
CA ILE A 199 9.39 -2.25 -27.64
C ILE A 199 9.79 -2.12 -29.11
N LYS A 200 10.61 -1.12 -29.46
CA LYS A 200 11.10 -0.92 -30.83
C LYS A 200 12.04 -2.04 -31.29
N CYS A 201 12.93 -2.51 -30.41
CA CYS A 201 13.89 -3.57 -30.75
C CYS A 201 13.30 -4.98 -30.68
N HIS A 202 12.26 -5.19 -29.88
CA HIS A 202 11.67 -6.50 -29.63
C HIS A 202 10.13 -6.47 -29.67
N PRO A 203 9.49 -5.98 -30.74
CA PRO A 203 8.03 -5.88 -30.82
C PRO A 203 7.32 -7.24 -30.70
N GLN A 204 7.96 -8.32 -31.16
CA GLN A 204 7.47 -9.70 -31.11
C GLN A 204 7.29 -10.26 -29.70
N GLU A 205 7.98 -9.69 -28.71
CA GLU A 205 7.88 -10.13 -27.31
C GLU A 205 6.61 -9.60 -26.64
N ILE A 206 5.97 -8.58 -27.22
CA ILE A 206 4.80 -7.90 -26.65
C ILE A 206 3.51 -8.46 -27.23
N ASN A 207 2.61 -8.92 -26.37
CA ASN A 207 1.25 -9.23 -26.77
C ASN A 207 0.36 -7.98 -26.72
N LEU A 208 0.17 -7.33 -27.88
CA LEU A 208 -0.65 -6.12 -28.01
C LEU A 208 -2.11 -6.29 -27.53
N GLY A 209 -2.64 -7.52 -27.54
CA GLY A 209 -4.00 -7.81 -27.05
C GLY A 209 -4.14 -7.74 -25.53
N LYS A 210 -3.02 -7.82 -24.78
CA LYS A 210 -3.01 -7.75 -23.31
C LYS A 210 -2.61 -6.38 -22.77
N VAL A 211 -1.99 -5.57 -23.62
CA VAL A 211 -1.49 -4.23 -23.28
C VAL A 211 -2.66 -3.31 -22.90
N ASP A 212 -2.44 -2.46 -21.90
CA ASP A 212 -3.32 -1.33 -21.61
C ASP A 212 -3.27 -0.36 -22.81
N GLN A 213 -4.34 -0.36 -23.61
CA GLN A 213 -4.43 0.39 -24.87
C GLN A 213 -4.30 1.90 -24.65
N VAL A 214 -4.82 2.42 -23.54
CA VAL A 214 -4.75 3.86 -23.23
C VAL A 214 -3.32 4.22 -22.87
N TRP A 215 -2.66 3.41 -22.05
CA TRP A 215 -1.25 3.59 -21.73
C TRP A 215 -0.35 3.49 -22.98
N TRP A 216 -0.63 2.54 -23.87
CA TRP A 216 0.13 2.36 -25.11
C TRP A 216 0.03 3.59 -26.01
N LEU A 217 -1.18 4.12 -26.20
CA LEU A 217 -1.39 5.36 -26.95
C LEU A 217 -0.69 6.53 -26.26
N ASP A 218 -0.79 6.67 -24.95
CA ASP A 218 -0.09 7.72 -24.19
C ASP A 218 1.44 7.64 -24.37
N LEU A 219 1.99 6.42 -24.39
CA LEU A 219 3.43 6.17 -24.53
C LEU A 219 3.97 6.66 -25.89
N PHE A 220 3.19 6.48 -26.96
CA PHE A 220 3.64 6.77 -28.33
C PHE A 220 3.08 8.09 -28.92
N VAL A 221 1.87 8.51 -28.56
CA VAL A 221 1.15 9.64 -29.20
C VAL A 221 1.39 10.96 -28.47
N LEU A 222 1.35 10.99 -27.14
CA LEU A 222 1.41 12.25 -26.37
C LEU A 222 2.82 12.80 -26.13
N LYS A 223 3.88 12.04 -26.45
CA LYS A 223 5.27 12.44 -26.19
C LYS A 223 6.16 12.54 -27.45
N GLY A 224 5.57 12.58 -28.64
CA GLY A 224 6.27 12.99 -29.86
C GLY A 224 7.48 12.12 -30.22
N THR A 225 7.44 10.81 -29.94
CA THR A 225 8.34 9.89 -30.63
C THR A 225 7.70 9.56 -31.96
N THR A 226 8.05 10.32 -33.01
CA THR A 226 7.75 9.93 -34.39
C THR A 226 8.19 8.48 -34.56
N MET A 227 7.22 7.59 -34.75
CA MET A 227 7.48 6.23 -35.23
C MET A 227 7.91 6.38 -36.68
N ASP A 228 9.22 6.51 -36.90
CA ASP A 228 9.77 6.37 -38.24
C ASP A 228 9.78 4.89 -38.60
N TRP A 229 8.81 4.46 -39.38
CA TRP A 229 8.66 3.10 -39.91
C TRP A 229 9.53 2.87 -41.16
N SER A 230 10.65 3.58 -41.31
CA SER A 230 11.55 3.40 -42.43
C SER A 230 12.84 2.67 -42.02
N ARG A 231 12.80 1.34 -42.10
CA ARG A 231 13.91 0.46 -42.50
C ARG A 231 13.41 -0.99 -42.53
N HIS A 232 13.07 -1.42 -43.74
CA HIS A 232 13.12 -2.82 -44.17
C HIS A 232 14.57 -3.31 -44.16
#